data_AF-A0A7Y2SP83-F1
#
_entry.id   AF-A0A7Y2SP83-F1
#
_cell.length_a   1.000
_cell.length_b   1.000
_cell.length_c   1.000
_cell.angle_alpha   90.00
_cell.angle_beta   90.00
_cell.angle_gamma   90.00
#
_symmetry.space_group_name_H-M   'P 1'
#
loop_
_entity.id
_entity.type
_entity.pdbx_description
1 polymer ?
#
loop_
_entity_poly.entity_id
_entity_poly.type
_entity_poly.pdbx_seq_one_letter_code
_entity_poly.pdbx_strand_id
1 'polypeptide(L)'
;MTLTETLRDIKFVVGPDGRPTAALVDIAAWQHLVDLLEEAEDQGLLRGYLARRRTARTPEELGLISWEQAEAELDAREEASDAPVG
;
A
#
# COMPACT_ATOMS: atom_id res chain seq x y z
N MET A 1 -7.33 -5.46 -20.00
CA MET A 1 -7.98 -6.71 -19.55
C MET A 1 -8.67 -6.41 -18.25
N THR A 2 -9.89 -6.90 -18.05
CA THR A 2 -10.60 -6.74 -16.76
C THR A 2 -10.18 -7.84 -15.79
N LEU A 3 -10.18 -7.58 -14.48
CA LEU A 3 -9.82 -8.59 -13.46
C LEU A 3 -10.55 -9.92 -13.66
N THR A 4 -11.84 -9.86 -14.01
CA THR A 4 -12.66 -11.05 -14.25
C THR A 4 -12.18 -11.88 -15.44
N GLU A 5 -11.60 -11.27 -16.46
CA GLU A 5 -10.95 -11.99 -17.57
C GLU A 5 -9.64 -12.62 -17.10
N THR A 6 -8.88 -11.91 -16.28
CA THR A 6 -7.61 -12.36 -15.72
C THR A 6 -7.75 -13.55 -14.77
N LEU A 7 -8.83 -13.60 -14.00
CA LEU A 7 -9.09 -14.66 -13.02
C LEU A 7 -9.69 -15.94 -13.66
N ARG A 8 -10.11 -15.90 -14.94
CA ARG A 8 -10.69 -17.07 -15.62
C ARG A 8 -9.71 -18.21 -15.83
N ASP A 9 -8.42 -17.90 -15.92
CA ASP A 9 -7.36 -18.86 -16.23
C ASP A 9 -6.63 -19.39 -14.98
N ILE A 10 -7.15 -19.09 -13.79
CA ILE A 10 -6.61 -19.61 -12.53
C ILE A 10 -6.73 -21.12 -12.51
N LYS A 11 -5.61 -21.79 -12.25
CA LYS A 11 -5.57 -23.25 -12.05
C LYS A 11 -5.39 -23.54 -10.58
N PHE A 12 -6.13 -24.50 -10.04
CA PHE A 12 -5.99 -24.90 -8.64
C PHE A 12 -5.17 -26.18 -8.52
N VAL A 13 -4.21 -26.17 -7.59
CA VAL A 13 -3.52 -27.38 -7.14
C VAL A 13 -4.38 -28.02 -6.06
N VAL A 14 -4.71 -29.29 -6.24
CA VAL A 14 -5.58 -30.05 -5.32
C VAL A 14 -4.73 -31.04 -4.53
N GLY A 15 -4.89 -31.02 -3.21
CA GLY A 15 -4.19 -31.91 -2.29
C GLY A 15 -4.77 -33.33 -2.27
N PRO A 16 -4.11 -34.26 -1.55
CA PRO A 16 -4.54 -35.67 -1.47
C PRO A 16 -5.94 -35.87 -0.84
N ASP A 17 -6.41 -34.90 -0.05
CA ASP A 17 -7.73 -34.87 0.56
C ASP A 17 -8.83 -34.35 -0.38
N GLY A 18 -8.47 -34.04 -1.63
CA GLY A 18 -9.38 -33.47 -2.62
C GLY A 18 -9.65 -31.98 -2.43
N ARG A 19 -8.95 -31.29 -1.52
CA ARG A 19 -9.14 -29.86 -1.27
C ARG A 19 -8.10 -29.02 -2.02
N PRO A 20 -8.47 -27.85 -2.58
CA PRO A 20 -7.50 -26.93 -3.14
C PRO A 20 -6.51 -26.44 -2.09
N THR A 21 -5.22 -26.46 -2.41
CA THR A 21 -4.13 -26.02 -1.51
C THR A 21 -3.36 -24.82 -2.07
N ALA A 22 -3.38 -24.61 -3.38
CA ALA A 22 -2.78 -23.45 -4.02
C ALA A 22 -3.51 -23.06 -5.31
N ALA A 23 -3.30 -21.82 -5.75
CA ALA A 23 -3.73 -21.31 -7.03
C ALA A 23 -2.49 -20.93 -7.85
N LEU A 24 -2.40 -21.45 -9.07
CA LEU A 24 -1.44 -21.02 -10.08
C LEU A 24 -2.10 -19.94 -10.92
N VAL A 25 -1.45 -18.79 -10.95
CA VAL A 25 -1.89 -17.60 -11.69
C VAL A 25 -0.75 -17.11 -12.57
N ASP A 26 -1.09 -16.46 -13.68
CA ASP A 26 -0.10 -15.73 -14.47
C ASP A 26 0.50 -14.58 -13.65
N ILE A 27 1.77 -14.24 -13.88
CA ILE A 27 2.45 -13.22 -13.07
C ILE A 27 1.85 -11.82 -13.27
N ALA A 28 1.40 -11.49 -14.49
CA ALA A 28 0.73 -10.21 -14.74
C ALA A 28 -0.64 -10.19 -14.04
N ALA A 29 -1.31 -11.35 -13.97
CA ALA A 29 -2.54 -11.50 -13.22
C ALA A 29 -2.36 -11.24 -11.72
N TRP A 30 -1.28 -11.79 -11.15
CA TRP A 30 -0.91 -11.58 -9.77
C TRP A 30 -0.62 -10.11 -9.47
N GLN A 31 0.18 -9.45 -10.32
CA GLN A 31 0.51 -8.04 -10.17
C GLN A 31 -0.74 -7.17 -10.17
N HIS A 32 -1.64 -7.36 -11.14
CA HIS A 32 -2.90 -6.62 -11.16
C HIS A 32 -3.80 -6.88 -9.94
N LEU A 33 -3.78 -8.08 -9.39
CA LEU A 33 -4.51 -8.37 -8.16
C LEU A 33 -3.92 -7.59 -6.98
N VAL A 34 -2.59 -7.54 -6.87
CA VAL A 34 -1.89 -6.77 -5.84
C VAL A 34 -2.19 -5.28 -5.99
N ASP A 35 -2.05 -4.71 -7.18
CA ASP A 35 -2.33 -3.30 -7.46
C ASP A 35 -3.76 -2.90 -7.02
N LEU A 36 -4.74 -3.79 -7.26
CA LEU A 36 -6.12 -3.54 -6.86
C LEU A 36 -6.34 -3.60 -5.34
N LEU A 37 -5.61 -4.46 -4.64
CA LEU A 37 -5.65 -4.53 -3.19
C LEU A 37 -5.00 -3.29 -2.57
N GLU A 38 -3.87 -2.84 -3.12
CA GLU A 38 -3.18 -1.62 -2.70
C GLU A 38 -4.05 -0.38 -2.92
N GLU A 39 -4.68 -0.23 -4.10
CA GLU A 39 -5.61 0.87 -4.36
C GLU A 39 -6.80 0.85 -3.38
N ALA A 40 -7.34 -0.33 -3.05
CA ALA A 40 -8.42 -0.44 -2.08
C ALA A 40 -7.99 -0.03 -0.67
N GLU A 41 -6.76 -0.38 -0.27
CA GLU A 41 -6.15 0.04 0.99
C GLU A 41 -5.95 1.56 1.02
N ASP A 42 -5.35 2.13 -0.02
CA ASP A 42 -5.12 3.57 -0.16
C ASP A 42 -6.41 4.37 -0.10
N GLN A 43 -7.47 3.90 -0.76
CA GLN A 43 -8.80 4.50 -0.63
C GLN A 43 -9.33 4.43 0.80
N GLY A 44 -9.07 3.34 1.52
CA GLY A 44 -9.37 3.20 2.94
C GLY A 44 -8.66 4.23 3.79
N LEU A 45 -7.35 4.40 3.60
CA LEU A 45 -6.52 5.40 4.27
C LEU A 45 -7.02 6.82 3.98
N LEU A 46 -7.30 7.15 2.73
CA LEU A 46 -7.83 8.45 2.33
C LEU A 46 -9.19 8.72 2.98
N ARG A 47 -10.11 7.76 2.97
CA ARG A 47 -11.41 7.90 3.63
C ARG A 47 -11.25 8.12 5.13
N GLY A 48 -10.36 7.38 5.78
CA GLY A 48 -10.03 7.57 7.19
C GLY A 48 -9.45 8.95 7.49
N TYR A 49 -8.52 9.43 6.65
CA TYR A 49 -7.98 10.79 6.73
C TYR A 49 -9.08 11.85 6.58
N LEU A 50 -9.93 11.74 5.56
CA LEU A 50 -11.02 12.69 5.32
C LEU A 50 -12.04 12.70 6.46
N ALA A 51 -12.32 11.56 7.07
CA ALA A 51 -13.18 11.47 8.24
C ALA A 51 -12.60 12.26 9.42
N ARG A 52 -11.31 12.06 9.73
CA ARG A 52 -10.60 12.82 10.79
C ARG A 52 -10.54 14.31 10.48
N ARG A 53 -10.29 14.68 9.22
CA ARG A 53 -10.22 16.07 8.75
C ARG A 53 -11.50 16.86 9.02
N ARG A 54 -12.67 16.22 8.95
CA ARG A 54 -13.96 16.89 9.20
C ARG A 54 -14.12 17.37 10.64
N THR A 55 -13.44 16.74 11.59
CA THR A 55 -13.55 17.05 13.01
C THR A 55 -12.33 17.77 13.56
N ALA A 56 -11.19 17.71 12.85
CA ALA A 56 -9.96 18.37 13.23
C ALA A 56 -10.12 19.89 13.18
N ARG A 57 -9.58 20.57 14.20
CA ARG A 57 -9.56 22.02 14.33
C ARG A 57 -8.21 22.62 13.95
N THR A 58 -7.16 21.81 13.99
CA THR A 58 -5.80 22.22 13.63
C THR A 58 -5.10 21.15 12.77
N PRO A 59 -4.06 21.52 12.01
CA PRO A 59 -3.26 20.57 11.23
C PRO A 59 -2.58 19.49 12.08
N GLU A 60 -2.16 19.83 13.29
CA GLU A 60 -1.43 18.94 14.21
C GLU A 60 -2.31 17.79 14.71
N GLU A 61 -3.63 18.02 14.86
CA GLU A 61 -4.60 16.96 15.19
C GLU A 61 -4.70 15.88 14.08
N LEU A 62 -4.25 16.21 12.86
CA LEU A 62 -4.13 15.28 11.74
C LEU A 62 -2.74 14.68 11.60
N GLY A 63 -1.80 15.06 12.48
CA GLY A 63 -0.38 14.69 12.39
C GLY A 63 0.36 15.41 11.26
N LEU A 64 -0.18 16.53 10.76
CA LEU A 64 0.51 17.34 9.75
C LEU A 64 1.54 18.24 10.42
N ILE A 65 2.68 18.39 9.76
CA ILE A 65 3.77 19.31 10.14
C ILE A 65 3.87 20.43 9.09
N SER A 66 4.54 21.53 9.44
CA SER A 66 4.83 22.58 8.46
C SER A 66 5.84 22.09 7.43
N TRP A 67 5.92 22.76 6.27
CA TRP A 67 6.92 22.43 5.27
C TRP A 67 8.34 22.61 5.82
N GLU A 68 8.58 23.68 6.57
CA GLU A 68 9.88 23.99 7.17
C GLU A 68 10.31 22.90 8.17
N GLN A 69 9.36 22.31 8.90
CA GLN A 69 9.62 21.17 9.78
C GLN A 69 9.95 19.92 8.97
N ALA A 70 9.19 19.64 7.90
CA ALA A 70 9.42 18.48 7.04
C ALA A 70 10.79 18.56 6.34
N GLU A 71 11.14 19.74 5.82
CA GLU A 71 12.43 20.03 5.18
C GLU A 71 13.58 19.80 6.16
N ALA A 72 13.52 20.39 7.36
CA ALA A 72 14.54 20.21 8.38
C ALA A 72 14.72 18.74 8.81
N GLU A 73 13.64 17.95 8.89
CA GLU A 73 13.72 16.51 9.18
C GLU A 73 14.36 15.71 8.03
N LEU A 74 14.09 16.08 6.78
CA LEU A 74 14.66 15.43 5.61
C LEU A 74 16.15 15.74 5.49
N ASP A 75 16.54 17.01 5.63
CA ASP A 75 17.93 17.46 5.61
C ASP A 75 18.75 16.73 6.68
N ALA A 76 18.23 16.63 7.91
CA ALA A 76 18.91 15.92 9.00
C ALA A 76 19.11 14.42 8.71
N ARG A 77 18.21 13.78 7.97
CA ARG A 77 18.36 12.37 7.56
C ARG A 77 19.38 12.20 6.44
N GLU A 78 19.42 13.14 5.51
CA GLU A 78 20.41 13.15 4.42
C GLU A 78 21.82 13.34 4.99
N GLU A 79 22.01 14.32 5.87
CA GLU A 79 23.29 14.53 6.57
C GLU A 79 23.75 13.30 7.37
N ALA A 80 22.80 12.61 8.02
CA ALA A 80 23.10 11.37 8.75
C ALA A 80 23.46 10.19 7.83
N SER A 81 22.86 10.12 6.64
CA SER A 81 23.17 9.10 5.62
C SER A 81 24.53 9.35 4.97
N ASP A 82 24.91 10.61 4.80
CA ASP A 82 26.16 11.03 4.17
C ASP A 82 27.34 11.10 5.14
N ALA A 83 27.10 10.92 6.43
CA ALA A 83 28.15 10.84 7.43
C ALA A 83 29.08 9.65 7.12
N PRO A 84 30.41 9.84 7.13
CA PRO A 84 31.36 8.78 6.86
C PRO A 84 31.17 7.66 7.89
N VAL A 85 30.99 6.43 7.41
CA VAL A 85 30.95 5.24 8.26
C VAL A 85 32.35 5.06 8.85
N GLY A 86 32.49 5.35 10.14
CA GLY A 86 33.74 5.21 10.89
C GLY A 86 34.14 3.76 11.14
#